data_AF-A0A537FAM0-F1
#
_entry.id   AF-A0A537FAM0-F1
#
_cell.length_a   1.000
_cell.length_b   1.000
_cell.length_c   1.000
_cell.angle_alpha   90.00
_cell.angle_beta   90.00
_cell.angle_gamma   90.00
#
_symmetry.space_group_name_H-M   'P 1'
#
loop_
_entity.id
_entity.type
_entity.pdbx_description
1 polymer ?
#
loop_
_entity_poly.entity_id
_entity_poly.type
_entity_poly.pdbx_seq_one_letter_code
_entity_poly.pdbx_strand_id
1 'polypeptide(L)'
;MIAVVNLLNLPLLFASSALLPISSMPDWLQMVAKVNPISRAAETARVFIVQGSINATDMSTVVFDVSFLVGFALLFTIVGVLASRLALRAE
;
A
#
# COMPACT_ATOMS: atom_id res chain seq x y z
N MET A 1 -17.53 15.40 -2.15
CA MET A 1 -16.80 14.17 -1.75
C MET A 1 -15.37 14.10 -2.27
N ILE A 2 -15.10 14.43 -3.54
CA ILE A 2 -13.74 14.34 -4.15
C ILE A 2 -12.67 15.16 -3.40
N ALA A 3 -13.01 16.33 -2.85
CA ALA A 3 -12.05 17.19 -2.14
C ALA A 3 -11.45 16.56 -0.88
N VAL A 4 -12.24 15.77 -0.12
CA VAL A 4 -11.78 15.12 1.11
C VAL A 4 -10.80 13.99 0.77
N VAL A 5 -11.10 13.21 -0.27
CA VAL A 5 -10.22 12.14 -0.77
C VAL A 5 -8.89 12.72 -1.22
N ASN A 6 -8.90 13.86 -1.94
CA ASN A 6 -7.67 14.48 -2.43
C ASN A 6 -6.84 15.13 -1.32
N LEU A 7 -7.50 15.73 -0.32
CA LEU A 7 -6.85 16.29 0.87
C LEU A 7 -6.16 15.21 1.72
N LEU A 8 -6.69 13.98 1.74
CA LEU A 8 -6.07 12.86 2.46
C LEU A 8 -4.98 12.16 1.63
N ASN A 9 -5.07 12.18 0.30
CA ASN A 9 -4.09 11.56 -0.59
C ASN A 9 -2.71 12.19 -0.48
N LEU A 10 -2.60 13.52 -0.41
CA LEU A 10 -1.30 14.20 -0.31
C LEU A 10 -0.52 13.81 0.97
N PRO A 11 -1.11 13.92 2.18
CA PRO A 11 -0.48 13.43 3.41
C PRO A 11 -0.12 11.94 3.36
N LEU A 12 -1.00 11.09 2.79
CA LEU A 12 -0.75 9.66 2.64
C LEU A 12 0.41 9.37 1.66
N LEU A 13 0.55 10.15 0.60
CA LEU A 13 1.66 10.06 -0.35
C LEU A 13 2.98 10.51 0.30
N PHE A 14 2.97 11.56 1.12
CA PHE A 14 4.14 12.00 1.90
C PHE A 14 4.49 11.02 3.03
N ALA A 15 3.49 10.39 3.64
CA ALA A 15 3.65 9.34 4.63
C ALA A 15 4.02 7.97 4.01
N SER A 16 4.18 7.91 2.68
CA SER A 16 4.50 6.69 1.96
C SER A 16 5.87 6.76 1.31
N SER A 17 6.51 5.60 1.15
CA SER A 17 7.82 5.47 0.50
C SER A 17 7.83 5.83 -1.00
N ALA A 18 6.70 6.28 -1.56
CA ALA A 18 6.52 6.62 -2.96
C ALA A 18 7.32 7.86 -3.40
N LEU A 19 7.39 8.90 -2.55
CA LEU A 19 8.10 10.14 -2.85
C LEU A 19 9.52 10.17 -2.26
N LEU A 20 9.74 9.53 -1.11
CA LEU A 20 11.02 9.51 -0.40
C LEU A 20 11.32 8.08 0.10
N PRO A 21 12.59 7.64 0.11
CA PRO A 21 12.96 6.39 0.76
C PRO A 21 12.56 6.41 2.24
N ILE A 22 12.10 5.28 2.77
CA ILE A 22 11.71 5.15 4.19
C ILE A 22 12.89 5.54 5.11
N SER A 23 14.13 5.27 4.70
CA SER A 23 15.35 5.63 5.44
C SER A 23 15.57 7.13 5.63
N SER A 24 14.90 7.98 4.85
CA SER A 24 15.00 9.44 4.92
C SER A 24 13.88 10.08 5.76
N MET A 25 12.96 9.27 6.30
CA MET A 25 11.80 9.75 7.07
C MET A 25 12.09 9.78 8.58
N PRO A 26 11.43 10.64 9.37
CA PRO A 26 11.49 10.59 10.83
C PRO A 26 10.99 9.24 11.38
N ASP A 27 11.56 8.74 12.48
CA ASP A 27 11.28 7.39 13.00
C ASP A 27 9.79 7.08 13.24
N TRP A 28 9.03 8.07 13.71
CA TRP A 28 7.58 7.94 13.91
C TRP A 28 6.82 7.72 12.60
N LEU A 29 7.29 8.35 11.52
CA LEU A 29 6.69 8.26 10.20
C LEU A 29 7.18 6.99 9.46
N GLN A 30 8.39 6.52 9.75
CA GLN A 30 8.88 5.22 9.26
C GLN A 30 8.03 4.05 9.77
N MET A 31 7.59 4.08 11.03
CA MET A 31 6.72 3.04 11.59
C MET A 31 5.37 3.00 10.85
N VAL A 32 4.81 4.16 10.53
CA VAL A 32 3.57 4.27 9.75
C VAL A 32 3.76 3.83 8.30
N ALA A 33 4.85 4.28 7.65
CA ALA A 33 5.18 3.93 6.27
C ALA A 33 5.41 2.43 6.09
N LYS A 34 6.04 1.73 7.06
CA LYS A 34 6.25 0.27 6.97
C LYS A 34 4.97 -0.56 6.97
N VAL A 35 3.91 -0.06 7.60
CA VAL A 35 2.59 -0.72 7.65
C VAL A 35 1.72 -0.32 6.46
N ASN A 36 2.04 0.79 5.79
CA ASN A 36 1.24 1.31 4.69
C ASN A 36 1.38 0.43 3.43
N PRO A 37 0.27 -0.13 2.89
CA PRO A 37 0.30 -0.92 1.66
C PRO A 37 0.84 -0.13 0.46
N ILE A 38 0.61 1.18 0.38
CA ILE A 38 1.14 2.03 -0.69
C ILE A 38 2.68 2.05 -0.66
N SER A 39 3.28 2.01 0.54
CA SER A 39 4.73 2.01 0.68
C SER A 39 5.35 0.68 0.26
N ARG A 40 4.69 -0.44 0.57
CA ARG A 40 5.15 -1.77 0.12
C ARG A 40 5.07 -1.91 -1.40
N ALA A 41 4.02 -1.37 -2.01
CA ALA A 41 3.88 -1.32 -3.46
C ALA A 41 4.97 -0.47 -4.12
N ALA A 42 5.25 0.72 -3.57
CA ALA A 42 6.28 1.62 -4.09
C ALA A 42 7.70 1.04 -3.97
N GLU A 43 8.01 0.37 -2.84
CA GLU A 43 9.31 -0.28 -2.66
C GLU A 43 9.50 -1.46 -3.63
N THR A 44 8.47 -2.29 -3.77
CA THR A 44 8.46 -3.39 -4.74
C THR A 44 8.70 -2.87 -6.16
N ALA A 45 7.97 -1.83 -6.58
CA ALA A 45 8.16 -1.20 -7.88
C ALA A 45 9.59 -0.66 -8.06
N ARG A 46 10.20 -0.10 -7.02
CA ARG A 46 11.59 0.40 -7.06
C ARG A 46 12.58 -0.74 -7.25
N VAL A 47 12.42 -1.86 -6.54
CA VAL A 47 13.27 -3.05 -6.73
C VAL A 47 13.20 -3.52 -8.19
N PHE A 48 11.99 -3.57 -8.77
CA PHE A 48 11.81 -3.93 -10.18
C PHE A 48 12.47 -2.93 -11.15
N ILE A 49 12.36 -1.62 -10.91
CA ILE A 49 12.89 -0.58 -11.80
C ILE A 49 14.41 -0.43 -11.68
N VAL A 50 14.96 -0.48 -10.46
CA VAL A 50 16.37 -0.18 -10.18
C VAL A 50 17.26 -1.40 -10.37
N GLN A 51 16.84 -2.58 -9.93
CA GLN A 51 17.69 -3.77 -10.00
C GLN A 51 17.49 -4.55 -11.30
N GLY A 52 16.31 -4.51 -11.94
CA GLY A 52 16.01 -5.21 -13.20
C GLY A 52 16.10 -6.75 -13.15
N SER A 53 16.74 -7.30 -12.12
CA SER A 53 16.94 -8.72 -11.80
C SER A 53 16.88 -8.86 -10.28
N ILE A 54 16.04 -9.78 -9.81
CA ILE A 54 15.80 -9.98 -8.38
C ILE A 54 16.86 -10.96 -7.88
N ASN A 55 17.73 -10.54 -6.95
CA ASN A 55 18.57 -11.48 -6.22
C ASN A 55 17.67 -12.43 -5.40
N ALA A 56 18.08 -13.70 -5.23
CA ALA A 56 17.26 -14.72 -4.58
C ALA A 56 16.76 -14.32 -3.16
N THR A 57 17.50 -13.45 -2.48
CA THR A 57 17.12 -12.86 -1.18
C THR A 57 15.96 -11.87 -1.28
N ASP A 58 15.96 -11.01 -2.31
CA ASP A 58 14.95 -9.96 -2.50
C ASP A 58 13.62 -10.51 -3.05
N MET A 59 13.68 -11.70 -3.67
CA MET A 59 12.49 -12.37 -4.20
C MET A 59 11.52 -12.80 -3.10
N SER A 60 12.04 -13.20 -1.94
CA SER A 60 11.21 -13.57 -0.77
C SER A 60 10.41 -12.39 -0.22
N THR A 61 11.04 -11.20 -0.18
CA THR A 61 10.45 -9.97 0.34
C THR A 61 9.42 -9.41 -0.63
N VAL A 62 9.73 -9.41 -1.93
CA VAL A 62 8.79 -9.00 -2.98
C VAL A 62 7.57 -9.92 -3.02
N VAL A 63 7.75 -11.24 -2.95
CA VAL A 63 6.61 -12.19 -2.95
C VAL A 63 5.73 -12.01 -1.72
N PHE A 64 6.31 -11.75 -0.54
CA PHE A 64 5.55 -11.44 0.66
C PHE A 64 4.76 -10.14 0.52
N ASP A 65 5.38 -9.09 0.00
CA ASP A 65 4.76 -7.77 -0.17
C ASP A 65 3.62 -7.82 -1.18
N VAL A 66 3.81 -8.49 -2.31
CA VAL A 66 2.75 -8.70 -3.31
C VAL A 66 1.61 -9.55 -2.75
N SER A 67 1.93 -10.62 -2.02
CA SER A 67 0.91 -11.48 -1.40
C SER A 67 0.08 -10.72 -0.36
N PHE A 68 0.73 -9.88 0.45
CA PHE A 68 0.05 -9.00 1.40
C PHE A 68 -0.87 -8.00 0.70
N LEU A 69 -0.42 -7.37 -0.38
CA LEU A 69 -1.23 -6.44 -1.17
C LEU A 69 -2.45 -7.11 -1.79
N VAL A 70 -2.29 -8.31 -2.35
CA VAL A 70 -3.40 -9.09 -2.90
C VAL A 70 -4.39 -9.47 -1.82
N GLY A 71 -3.92 -9.93 -0.65
CA GLY A 71 -4.78 -10.25 0.48
C GLY A 71 -5.56 -9.03 0.99
N PHE A 72 -4.90 -7.88 1.11
CA PHE A 72 -5.54 -6.62 1.50
C PHE A 72 -6.59 -6.16 0.48
N ALA A 73 -6.28 -6.24 -0.82
CA ALA A 73 -7.21 -5.89 -1.89
C ALA A 73 -8.45 -6.81 -1.92
N LEU A 74 -8.25 -8.12 -1.73
CA LEU A 74 -9.35 -9.08 -1.64
C LEU A 74 -10.22 -8.81 -0.41
N LEU A 75 -9.62 -8.54 0.74
CA LEU A 75 -10.35 -8.22 1.97
C LEU A 75 -11.21 -6.96 1.78
N PHE A 76 -10.66 -5.89 1.23
CA PHE A 76 -11.42 -4.67 0.94
C PHE A 76 -12.52 -4.89 -0.09
N THR A 77 -12.26 -5.71 -1.11
CA THR A 77 -13.27 -6.08 -2.11
C THR A 77 -14.42 -6.85 -1.46
N ILE A 78 -14.12 -7.83 -0.61
CA ILE A 78 -15.13 -8.62 0.10
C ILE A 78 -15.94 -7.73 1.05
N VAL A 79 -15.28 -6.89 1.85
CA VAL A 79 -15.96 -5.94 2.74
C VAL A 79 -16.85 -4.98 1.95
N GLY A 80 -16.36 -4.46 0.83
CA GLY A 80 -17.14 -3.60 -0.06
C GLY A 80 -18.36 -4.30 -0.65
N VAL A 81 -18.21 -5.55 -1.10
CA VAL A 81 -19.32 -6.37 -1.62
C VAL A 81 -20.33 -6.69 -0.51
N LEU A 82 -19.88 -7.02 0.70
CA LEU A 82 -20.76 -7.30 1.84
C LEU A 82 -21.51 -6.03 2.27
N ALA A 83 -20.84 -4.89 2.34
CA ALA A 83 -21.45 -3.59 2.65
C ALA A 83 -22.49 -3.20 1.59
N SER A 84 -22.18 -3.39 0.30
CA SER A 84 -23.13 -3.17 -0.80
C SER A 84 -24.34 -4.10 -0.70
N ARG A 85 -24.14 -5.38 -0.39
CA ARG A 85 -25.24 -6.34 -0.22
C ARG A 85 -26.09 -6.06 1.03
N LEU A 86 -25.50 -5.56 2.10
CA LEU A 86 -26.22 -5.16 3.31
C LEU A 86 -27.05 -3.89 3.05
N ALA A 87 -26.48 -2.92 2.35
CA ALA A 87 -27.19 -1.70 1.96
C ALA A 87 -28.40 -2.01 1.06
N LEU A 88 -28.24 -2.90 0.06
CA LEU A 88 -29.32 -3.31 -0.83
C LEU A 88 -30.40 -4.18 -0.17
N ARG A 89 -30.16 -4.71 1.04
CA ARG A 89 -31.17 -5.46 1.83
C ARG A 89 -31.95 -4.58 2.79
N ALA A 90 -31.52 -3.34 2.99
CA ALA A 90 -32.17 -2.38 3.88
C ALA A 90 -33.23 -1.52 3.17
N GLU A 91 -33.34 -1.63 1.84
CA GLU A 91 -34.41 -1.08 0.99
C GLU A 91 -35.44 -2.16 0.66
#